data_AF-A0A815U3P7-F1
#
_entry.id   AF-A0A815U3P7-F1
#
_cell.length_a   1.000
_cell.length_b   1.000
_cell.length_c   1.000
_cell.angle_alpha   90.00
_cell.angle_beta   90.00
_cell.angle_gamma   90.00
#
_symmetry.space_group_name_H-M   'P 1'
#
loop_
_entity.id
_entity.type
_entity.pdbx_description
1 polymer ?
#
loop_
_entity_poly.entity_id
_entity_poly.type
_entity_poly.pdbx_seq_one_letter_code
_entity_poly.pdbx_strand_id
1 'polypeptide(L)'
;DIRSSSFQRPRSDMNIASGIPKFFPLEMIHQEGNPYVRDDTMFIKVMLDFGDMPKTLLPYALSLNPGLPTHVQQAMIKQEAERRSQQQSGEQPQITPK
;
A
#
# COMPACT_ATOMS: atom_id res chain seq x y z
N ASP A 1 1.65 16.44 4.88
CA ASP A 1 2.92 17.08 4.46
C ASP A 1 4.01 16.03 4.43
N ILE A 2 4.66 15.82 3.29
CA ILE A 2 5.77 14.86 3.12
C ILE A 2 7.00 15.22 3.97
N ARG A 3 7.06 16.44 4.50
CA ARG A 3 8.10 16.91 5.41
C ARG A 3 7.81 16.55 6.88
N SER A 4 6.64 15.99 7.19
CA SER A 4 6.32 15.53 8.54
C SER A 4 7.29 14.43 8.98
N SER A 5 7.67 14.44 10.26
CA SER A 5 8.42 13.35 10.89
C SER A 5 7.70 12.00 10.80
N SER A 6 6.37 12.00 10.65
CA SER A 6 5.55 10.79 10.46
C SER A 6 5.90 9.98 9.20
N PHE A 7 6.48 10.61 8.17
CA PHE A 7 6.77 9.97 6.88
C PHE A 7 8.27 9.81 6.61
N GLN A 8 9.12 10.10 7.60
CA GLN A 8 10.56 9.87 7.48
C GLN A 8 10.90 8.39 7.69
N ARG A 9 12.16 8.01 7.38
CA ARG A 9 12.67 6.67 7.69
C ARG A 9 12.53 6.42 9.21
N PRO A 10 11.89 5.31 9.63
CA PRO A 10 11.76 4.98 11.04
C PRO A 10 13.10 4.91 11.75
N ARG A 11 13.16 5.51 12.94
CA ARG A 11 14.33 5.47 13.87
C ARG A 11 14.09 4.55 15.07
N SER A 12 12.87 4.03 15.18
CA SER A 12 12.36 3.12 16.21
C SER A 12 11.32 2.20 15.55
N ASP A 13 10.65 1.36 16.34
CA ASP A 13 9.66 0.38 15.84
C ASP A 13 8.54 1.01 14.99
N MET A 14 8.12 2.23 15.34
CA MET A 14 7.06 2.96 14.64
C MET A 14 7.38 4.45 14.52
N ASN A 15 6.92 5.06 13.42
CA ASN A 15 6.87 6.52 13.28
C ASN A 15 5.75 7.12 14.13
N ILE A 16 5.82 8.43 14.35
CA ILE A 16 4.74 9.21 14.95
C ILE A 16 3.49 9.09 14.06
N ALA A 17 2.35 8.72 14.65
CA ALA A 17 1.09 8.58 13.94
C ALA A 17 0.66 9.87 13.24
N SER A 18 0.11 9.75 12.04
CA SER A 18 -0.50 10.85 11.29
C SER A 18 -1.94 10.47 10.96
N GLY A 19 -2.89 11.35 11.25
CA GLY A 19 -4.32 11.07 11.08
C GLY A 19 -5.19 12.29 11.33
N ILE A 20 -6.48 12.04 11.57
CA ILE A 20 -7.50 13.06 11.80
C ILE A 20 -7.97 12.91 13.26
N PRO A 21 -7.54 13.77 14.19
CA PRO A 21 -7.86 13.62 15.62
C PRO A 21 -9.37 13.60 15.92
N LYS A 22 -10.17 14.28 15.09
CA LYS A 22 -11.63 14.29 15.16
C LYS A 22 -12.22 13.58 13.94
N PHE A 23 -11.87 12.31 13.75
CA PHE A 23 -12.29 11.53 12.60
C PHE A 23 -13.81 11.34 12.53
N PHE A 24 -14.46 11.06 13.66
CA PHE A 24 -15.90 10.81 13.73
C PHE A 24 -16.48 11.21 15.10
N PRO A 25 -17.72 11.73 15.18
CA PRO A 25 -18.35 12.10 16.45
C PRO A 25 -18.62 10.88 17.34
N LEU A 26 -18.24 10.97 18.61
CA LEU A 26 -18.44 9.88 19.57
C LEU A 26 -19.92 9.57 19.81
N GLU A 27 -20.77 10.59 19.84
CA GLU A 27 -22.23 10.43 20.05
C GLU A 27 -22.88 9.54 18.98
N MET A 28 -22.39 9.58 17.74
CA MET A 28 -22.89 8.73 16.66
C MET A 28 -22.47 7.26 16.81
N ILE A 29 -21.32 6.99 17.46
CA ILE A 29 -20.85 5.64 17.77
C ILE A 29 -21.68 5.03 18.90
N HIS A 30 -22.03 5.84 19.90
CA HIS A 30 -22.83 5.41 21.06
C HIS A 30 -24.33 5.35 20.78
N GLN A 31 -24.79 5.93 19.67
CA GLN A 31 -26.20 5.90 19.29
C GLN A 31 -26.68 4.45 19.10
N GLU A 32 -27.75 4.07 19.79
CA GLU A 32 -28.35 2.75 19.67
C GLU A 32 -28.84 2.52 18.22
N GLY A 33 -28.57 1.33 17.67
CA GLY A 33 -28.94 0.98 16.30
C GLY A 33 -28.13 1.66 15.19
N ASN A 34 -27.00 2.33 15.51
CA ASN A 34 -26.13 2.90 14.48
C ASN A 34 -25.55 1.81 13.55
N PRO A 35 -25.26 2.12 12.28
CA PRO A 35 -24.77 1.13 11.32
C PRO A 35 -23.27 0.82 11.45
N TYR A 36 -22.53 1.54 12.31
CA TYR A 36 -21.07 1.50 12.39
C TYR A 36 -20.54 0.50 13.42
N VAL A 37 -21.30 0.26 14.49
CA VAL A 37 -21.00 -0.73 15.54
C VAL A 37 -22.08 -1.79 15.55
N ARG A 38 -21.68 -3.05 15.38
CA ARG A 38 -22.57 -4.22 15.51
C ARG A 38 -21.85 -5.29 16.32
N ASP A 39 -22.55 -5.92 17.25
CA ASP A 39 -22.00 -6.98 18.11
C ASP A 39 -20.66 -6.57 18.75
N ASP A 40 -20.62 -5.36 19.33
CA ASP A 40 -19.43 -4.75 19.95
C ASP A 40 -18.20 -4.66 19.00
N THR A 41 -18.44 -4.62 17.69
CA THR A 41 -17.40 -4.65 16.66
C THR A 41 -17.58 -3.55 15.62
N MET A 42 -16.47 -2.97 15.18
CA MET A 42 -16.44 -2.01 14.07
C MET A 42 -15.32 -2.34 13.07
N PHE A 43 -15.46 -1.86 11.83
CA PHE A 43 -14.47 -2.05 10.78
C PHE A 43 -13.83 -0.72 10.38
N ILE A 44 -12.50 -0.69 10.35
CA ILE A 44 -11.74 0.46 9.86
C ILE A 44 -10.98 0.01 8.60
N LYS A 45 -11.19 0.72 7.49
CA LYS A 45 -10.50 0.49 6.23
C LYS A 45 -9.55 1.63 5.93
N VAL A 46 -8.26 1.32 5.82
CA VAL A 46 -7.22 2.25 5.36
C VAL A 46 -6.90 1.94 3.91
N MET A 47 -6.85 2.96 3.07
CA MET A 47 -6.47 2.84 1.66
C MET A 47 -5.14 3.55 1.45
N LEU A 48 -4.17 2.83 0.91
CA LEU A 48 -2.87 3.37 0.52
C LEU A 48 -2.87 3.55 -0.99
N ASP A 49 -2.51 4.75 -1.42
CA ASP A 49 -2.25 5.02 -2.83
C ASP A 49 -0.78 4.70 -3.12
N PHE A 50 -0.55 3.77 -4.04
CA PHE A 50 0.78 3.40 -4.51
C PHE A 50 1.14 4.11 -5.84
N GLY A 51 0.34 5.11 -6.23
CA GLY A 51 0.49 5.84 -7.48
C GLY A 51 0.41 4.90 -8.69
N ASP A 52 1.29 5.12 -9.66
CA ASP A 52 1.37 4.33 -10.88
C ASP A 52 2.08 2.96 -10.69
N MET A 53 2.46 2.59 -9.46
CA MET A 53 3.09 1.30 -9.22
C MET A 53 2.08 0.16 -9.39
N PRO A 54 2.29 -0.77 -10.34
CA PRO A 54 1.42 -1.94 -10.49
C PRO A 54 1.37 -2.76 -9.19
N LYS A 55 0.16 -3.14 -8.76
CA LYS A 55 -0.04 -3.95 -7.54
C LYS A 55 0.75 -5.26 -7.55
N THR A 56 1.02 -5.80 -8.74
CA THR A 56 1.82 -7.01 -8.95
C THR A 56 3.30 -6.84 -8.56
N LEU A 57 3.78 -5.60 -8.45
CA LEU A 57 5.14 -5.29 -8.00
C LEU A 57 5.25 -5.05 -6.50
N LEU A 58 4.14 -4.85 -5.80
CA LEU A 58 4.16 -4.56 -4.36
C LEU A 58 4.93 -5.63 -3.55
N PRO A 59 4.77 -6.94 -3.77
CA PRO A 59 5.54 -7.94 -3.04
C PRO A 59 7.05 -7.78 -3.23
N TYR A 60 7.47 -7.44 -4.46
CA TYR A 60 8.88 -7.19 -4.76
C TYR A 60 9.37 -5.90 -4.08
N ALA A 61 8.66 -4.79 -4.26
CA ALA A 61 9.01 -3.50 -3.69
C ALA A 61 9.12 -3.55 -2.16
N LEU A 62 8.20 -4.27 -1.49
CA LEU A 62 8.20 -4.45 -0.03
C LEU A 62 9.27 -5.43 0.48
N SER A 63 9.82 -6.29 -0.39
CA SER A 63 10.91 -7.22 -0.04
C SER A 63 12.31 -6.61 -0.19
N LEU A 64 12.43 -5.41 -0.78
CA LEU A 64 13.71 -4.75 -0.93
C LEU A 64 14.32 -4.40 0.43
N ASN A 65 15.64 -4.51 0.53
CA ASN A 65 16.35 -4.13 1.74
C ASN A 65 16.15 -2.61 2.01
N PRO A 66 15.51 -2.23 3.14
CA PRO A 66 15.24 -0.83 3.46
C PRO A 66 16.53 -0.03 3.74
N GLY A 67 17.67 -0.71 3.92
CA GLY A 67 18.98 -0.11 4.05
C GLY A 67 19.57 0.44 2.75
N LEU A 68 19.04 0.05 1.58
CA LEU A 68 19.50 0.58 0.29
C LEU A 68 19.12 2.05 0.14
N PRO A 69 19.96 2.88 -0.53
CA PRO A 69 19.56 4.24 -0.87
C PRO A 69 18.25 4.26 -1.67
N THR A 70 17.38 5.24 -1.41
CA THR A 70 16.04 5.32 -2.04
C THR A 70 16.08 5.26 -3.56
N HIS A 71 17.07 5.92 -4.19
CA HIS A 71 17.22 5.90 -5.65
C HIS A 71 17.56 4.50 -6.20
N VAL A 72 18.29 3.68 -5.43
CA VAL A 72 18.61 2.29 -5.79
C VAL A 72 17.35 1.45 -5.71
N GLN A 73 16.56 1.59 -4.64
CA GLN A 73 15.27 0.90 -4.52
C GLN A 73 14.34 1.24 -5.69
N GLN A 74 14.24 2.53 -6.04
CA GLN A 74 13.44 2.99 -7.18
C GLN A 74 13.92 2.41 -8.51
N ALA A 75 15.24 2.37 -8.75
CA ALA A 75 15.81 1.77 -9.95
C ALA A 75 15.50 0.26 -10.04
N MET A 76 15.63 -0.47 -8.92
CA MET A 76 15.29 -1.89 -8.85
C MET A 76 13.81 -2.15 -9.13
N ILE A 77 12.91 -1.34 -8.60
CA ILE A 77 11.46 -1.45 -8.86
C ILE A 77 11.16 -1.19 -10.32
N LYS A 78 11.77 -0.16 -10.92
CA LYS A 78 11.59 0.19 -12.33
C LYS A 78 12.06 -0.95 -13.24
N GLN A 79 13.24 -1.50 -12.99
CA GLN A 79 13.77 -2.62 -13.76
C GLN A 79 12.87 -3.87 -13.66
N GLU A 80 12.34 -4.15 -12.47
CA GLU A 80 11.41 -5.26 -12.28
C GLU A 80 10.07 -5.04 -13.01
N ALA A 81 9.58 -3.80 -13.05
CA ALA A 81 8.40 -3.42 -13.82
C ALA A 81 8.60 -3.70 -15.32
N GLU A 82 9.74 -3.26 -15.85
CA GLU A 82 10.13 -3.47 -17.25
C GLU A 82 10.32 -4.96 -17.58
N ARG A 83 10.94 -5.73 -16.67
CA ARG A 83 11.13 -7.17 -16.84
C ARG A 83 9.80 -7.91 -16.95
N ARG A 84 8.81 -7.53 -16.14
CA ARG A 84 7.48 -8.17 -16.14
C ARG A 84 6.61 -7.75 -17.34
N SER A 85 6.71 -6.49 -17.78
CA SER A 85 5.98 -6.05 -18.98
C SER A 85 6.45 -6.78 -20.24
N GLN A 86 7.74 -7.13 -20.33
CA GLN A 86 8.31 -7.92 -21.42
C GLN A 86 7.93 -9.40 -21.38
N GLN A 87 7.64 -9.97 -20.19
CA GLN A 87 7.22 -11.37 -20.07
C GLN A 87 5.75 -11.58 -20.48
N GLN A 88 4.89 -10.58 -20.27
CA GLN A 88 3.47 -10.66 -20.65
C GLN A 88 3.24 -10.56 -22.17
N SER A 89 4.19 -10.06 -22.95
CA SER A 89 4.08 -10.04 -24.42
C SER A 89 4.54 -11.34 -25.11
N GLY A 90 5.02 -12.34 -24.34
CA GLY A 90 5.58 -13.60 -24.86
C GLY A 90 4.66 -14.83 -24.86
N GLU A 91 3.48 -14.79 -24.24
CA GLU A 91 2.55 -15.92 -24.21
C GLU A 91 1.40 -15.74 -25.23
N GLN A 92 1.67 -15.99 -26.51
CA GLN A 92 0.61 -16.37 -27.45
C GLN A 92 0.32 -17.88 -27.29
N PRO A 93 -0.93 -18.30 -27.05
CA PRO A 93 -1.27 -19.72 -27.07
C PRO A 93 -1.08 -20.23 -28.50
N GLN A 94 -0.15 -21.16 -28.70
CA GLN A 94 -0.09 -21.96 -29.92
C GLN A 94 -1.40 -22.73 -30.07
N ILE A 95 -2.29 -22.22 -30.91
CA ILE A 95 -3.48 -22.93 -31.36
C ILE A 95 -3.05 -23.83 -32.52
N THR A 96 -2.70 -25.08 -32.24
CA THR A 96 -2.84 -26.17 -33.21
C THR A 96 -4.06 -26.97 -32.78
N PRO A 97 -5.11 -27.12 -33.63
CA PRO A 97 -5.11 -28.14 -34.70
C PRO A 97 -5.88 -27.67 -35.96
N LYS A 98 -5.82 -28.29 -37.16
CA LYS A 98 -5.77 -29.69 -37.57
C LYS A 98 -4.91 -29.84 -38.84
#